data_AF-A0AAI9V802-F1
#
_entry.id   AF-A0AAI9V802-F1
#
_cell.length_a   1.000
_cell.length_b   1.000
_cell.length_c   1.000
_cell.angle_alpha   90.00
_cell.angle_beta   90.00
_cell.angle_gamma   90.00
#
_symmetry.space_group_name_H-M   'P 1'
#
loop_
_entity.id
_entity.type
_entity.pdbx_description
1 polymer ?
#
loop_
_entity_poly.entity_id
_entity_poly.type
_entity_poly.pdbx_seq_one_letter_code
_entity_poly.pdbx_strand_id
1 'polypeptide(L)'
;MHSTMATTAMASQLIGATSNCIPEEPSVSSVAPSLTYSEESEDQDEEIHAPRRRRASTRLIAQSPADIQRITGESTAQLIQRCCGGGCCMKLGAKKEGLEYESIPFPDNHAYKSLALKIGDIPTKLTNIADLPEQTVFFEPVPRSTATPAVASSPTDSAISLGADAREDKTADALATVQNQPKDFTIDNIDTAREPPRYVQPHPPYHVYAARIDSTRELTKPGAEKRTYHFDLDITSYPGEEDMDFRVGGAIGVMAPNDKDCVDDVFDALMVPRFLRDKPVLMKTTKGRWPTVWGDDQAREMVTTRRDLLTWCSDIQSYPPTKQLLRILAEFAEDPNEKKLLTYLCAAEGQGVFCDFRTGPHVSLSQLLHAFPSSHPPMDLLLSSLQTLMPRFYSLSNDPHDAYKTRDGKVHRLIEIAVTVHETADWRRGLRTGIGSGFFERQAQKWLEAKRNGETPEIHIPMFKGLMANPLAKQFVSDGPMLLIGAGVGIAPFRGFVQRRLKTANCANKVWVLQGIRDSLVDEIYSGEWGVHEDEVKRVVQSRRGESRYVQEEVRNQADLVWYIANAVDGRVFVCGSTKGMGEGVEEALVDVAMQKGNLEREEAKKYWELKKEAGQYIAETW
;
A
#
# COMPACT_ATOMS: atom_id res chain seq x y z
N MET A 1 -21.10 49.03 -58.83
CA MET A 1 -21.72 48.42 -60.03
C MET A 1 -22.63 47.30 -59.55
N HIS A 2 -23.94 47.42 -59.85
CA HIS A 2 -25.10 46.50 -59.74
C HIS A 2 -25.07 45.35 -58.71
N SER A 3 -25.91 45.30 -57.66
CA SER A 3 -27.38 45.21 -57.58
C SER A 3 -28.02 43.93 -58.18
N THR A 4 -28.31 42.99 -57.28
CA THR A 4 -29.55 42.20 -57.06
C THR A 4 -30.40 41.69 -58.24
N MET A 5 -30.65 40.37 -58.29
CA MET A 5 -31.89 39.64 -58.67
C MET A 5 -31.59 38.13 -58.46
N ALA A 6 -32.44 37.20 -58.02
CA ALA A 6 -33.86 37.21 -57.67
C ALA A 6 -34.15 36.01 -56.73
N THR A 7 -35.15 36.18 -55.87
CA THR A 7 -35.74 35.21 -54.94
C THR A 7 -36.94 34.46 -55.55
N THR A 8 -37.45 33.48 -54.79
CA THR A 8 -38.81 32.86 -54.84
C THR A 8 -39.01 31.76 -55.90
N ALA A 9 -39.63 30.60 -55.66
CA ALA A 9 -40.48 30.06 -54.58
C ALA A 9 -40.48 28.50 -54.78
N MET A 10 -40.95 27.58 -53.93
CA MET A 10 -41.96 27.53 -52.88
C MET A 10 -41.68 26.32 -51.97
N ALA A 11 -42.04 26.46 -50.70
CA ALA A 11 -42.24 25.38 -49.75
C ALA A 11 -43.57 24.65 -49.98
N SER A 12 -43.60 23.33 -49.70
CA SER A 12 -44.69 22.55 -49.08
C SER A 12 -44.36 21.06 -49.21
N GLN A 13 -44.05 20.37 -48.09
CA GLN A 13 -45.00 19.50 -47.36
C GLN A 13 -45.32 18.22 -48.17
N LEU A 14 -45.06 16.97 -47.73
CA LEU A 14 -45.29 16.34 -46.43
C LEU A 14 -44.66 14.92 -46.38
N ILE A 15 -44.16 14.54 -45.19
CA ILE A 15 -44.25 13.23 -44.50
C ILE A 15 -43.29 12.06 -44.86
N GLY A 16 -42.56 11.61 -43.82
CA GLY A 16 -42.15 10.22 -43.57
C GLY A 16 -40.63 10.01 -43.43
N ALA A 17 -39.98 10.45 -42.35
CA ALA A 17 -39.70 9.69 -41.11
C ALA A 17 -38.61 8.59 -41.21
N THR A 18 -37.58 8.81 -40.38
CA THR A 18 -36.66 7.86 -39.70
C THR A 18 -35.53 7.15 -40.45
N SER A 19 -34.31 7.48 -40.01
CA SER A 19 -33.25 6.55 -39.54
C SER A 19 -31.90 6.65 -40.27
N ASN A 20 -30.85 6.73 -39.45
CA ASN A 20 -29.43 6.43 -39.70
C ASN A 20 -28.58 7.55 -40.31
N CYS A 21 -27.76 8.20 -39.47
CA CYS A 21 -26.33 8.51 -39.71
C CYS A 21 -25.70 9.03 -38.41
N ILE A 22 -24.91 8.18 -37.75
CA ILE A 22 -24.07 8.47 -36.56
C ILE A 22 -22.64 8.76 -37.07
N PRO A 23 -21.93 9.80 -36.59
CA PRO A 23 -20.49 9.97 -36.86
C PRO A 23 -19.63 9.09 -35.93
N GLU A 24 -18.64 8.40 -36.49
CA GLU A 24 -17.70 7.51 -35.81
C GLU A 24 -16.72 8.24 -34.88
N GLU A 25 -16.52 7.71 -33.66
CA GLU A 25 -15.49 8.10 -32.69
C GLU A 25 -14.23 7.19 -32.83
N PRO A 26 -13.01 7.69 -32.53
CA PRO A 26 -11.78 6.92 -32.66
C PRO A 26 -11.62 5.86 -31.55
N SER A 27 -11.20 4.66 -31.95
CA SER A 27 -11.01 3.51 -31.07
C SER A 27 -9.71 3.59 -30.26
N VAL A 28 -9.83 3.44 -28.94
CA VAL A 28 -8.70 3.28 -28.00
C VAL A 28 -8.72 1.86 -27.46
N SER A 29 -7.62 1.11 -27.59
CA SER A 29 -7.50 -0.24 -27.02
C SER A 29 -7.25 -0.15 -25.51
N SER A 30 -8.28 -0.44 -24.72
CA SER A 30 -8.17 -0.56 -23.27
C SER A 30 -8.81 -1.87 -22.83
N VAL A 31 -7.98 -2.85 -22.48
CA VAL A 31 -8.40 -4.03 -21.71
C VAL A 31 -7.52 -4.13 -20.48
N ALA A 32 -8.02 -3.57 -19.37
CA ALA A 32 -7.71 -4.03 -18.02
C ALA A 32 -8.97 -4.78 -17.52
N PRO A 33 -8.85 -5.97 -16.91
CA PRO A 33 -10.02 -6.78 -16.60
C PRO A 33 -10.80 -6.20 -15.42
N SER A 34 -12.02 -5.76 -15.71
CA SER A 34 -13.11 -5.56 -14.76
C SER A 34 -13.61 -6.93 -14.28
N LEU A 35 -13.70 -7.13 -12.97
CA LEU A 35 -14.35 -8.29 -12.37
C LEU A 35 -15.86 -8.04 -12.29
N THR A 36 -16.58 -8.42 -13.34
CA THR A 36 -18.05 -8.57 -13.32
C THR A 36 -18.42 -10.03 -13.57
N TYR A 37 -19.21 -10.58 -12.66
CA TYR A 37 -19.87 -11.88 -12.77
C TYR A 37 -20.87 -11.85 -13.92
N SER A 38 -20.87 -12.89 -14.76
CA SER A 38 -21.99 -13.21 -15.66
C SER A 38 -22.46 -14.63 -15.37
N GLU A 39 -23.74 -14.74 -15.03
CA GLU A 39 -24.53 -15.98 -15.12
C GLU A 39 -24.88 -16.18 -16.60
N GLU A 40 -24.57 -17.36 -17.16
CA GLU A 40 -25.49 -18.18 -17.95
C GLU A 40 -24.76 -19.42 -18.52
N SER A 41 -25.56 -20.48 -18.61
CA SER A 41 -25.30 -21.90 -18.85
C SER A 41 -24.93 -22.27 -20.29
N GLU A 42 -24.08 -23.30 -20.47
CA GLU A 42 -24.26 -24.34 -21.49
C GLU A 42 -23.30 -25.54 -21.24
N ASP A 43 -23.85 -26.75 -21.42
CA ASP A 43 -23.30 -28.06 -21.10
C ASP A 43 -22.16 -28.52 -22.04
N GLN A 44 -21.00 -28.94 -21.49
CA GLN A 44 -20.09 -29.93 -22.11
C GLN A 44 -19.39 -30.79 -21.03
N ASP A 45 -19.47 -32.11 -21.19
CA ASP A 45 -18.90 -33.15 -20.33
C ASP A 45 -17.36 -33.18 -20.36
N GLU A 46 -16.68 -32.99 -19.21
CA GLU A 46 -15.28 -33.39 -19.00
C GLU A 46 -15.00 -33.88 -17.55
N GLU A 47 -13.96 -34.70 -17.44
CA GLU A 47 -13.63 -35.70 -16.41
C GLU A 47 -13.58 -35.24 -14.93
N ILE A 48 -14.01 -36.13 -14.03
CA ILE A 48 -14.09 -35.94 -12.57
C ILE A 48 -12.67 -35.94 -11.95
N HIS A 49 -12.05 -34.78 -11.81
CA HIS A 49 -10.95 -34.55 -10.86
C HIS A 49 -11.49 -34.14 -9.48
N ALA A 50 -10.95 -34.75 -8.41
CA ALA A 50 -11.35 -34.47 -7.03
C ALA A 50 -11.22 -32.97 -6.68
N PRO A 51 -12.19 -32.37 -5.95
CA PRO A 51 -12.23 -30.94 -5.74
C PRO A 51 -11.07 -30.47 -4.83
N ARG A 52 -10.17 -29.67 -5.41
CA ARG A 52 -9.21 -28.85 -4.65
C ARG A 52 -9.99 -27.87 -3.75
N ARG A 53 -9.81 -27.96 -2.43
CA ARG A 53 -10.36 -27.00 -1.46
C ARG A 53 -9.92 -25.59 -1.81
N ARG A 54 -10.87 -24.71 -2.16
CA ARG A 54 -10.63 -23.27 -2.33
C ARG A 54 -10.09 -22.68 -1.02
N ARG A 55 -9.05 -21.87 -1.12
CA ARG A 55 -8.48 -21.09 -0.02
C ARG A 55 -9.48 -20.00 0.36
N ALA A 56 -9.84 -19.90 1.65
CA ALA A 56 -10.83 -18.92 2.11
C ALA A 56 -10.34 -17.48 1.86
N SER A 57 -11.14 -16.67 1.17
CA SER A 57 -10.96 -15.22 1.16
C SER A 57 -11.55 -14.65 2.45
N THR A 58 -10.88 -13.68 3.06
CA THR A 58 -11.37 -13.00 4.26
C THR A 58 -12.09 -11.73 3.84
N ARG A 59 -13.36 -11.87 3.42
CA ARG A 59 -14.30 -10.75 3.38
C ARG A 59 -15.07 -10.73 4.70
N LEU A 60 -15.20 -9.55 5.30
CA LEU A 60 -16.07 -9.36 6.45
C LEU A 60 -17.52 -9.41 5.96
N ILE A 61 -18.28 -10.42 6.39
CA ILE A 61 -19.65 -10.67 5.91
C ILE A 61 -20.70 -10.20 6.93
N ALA A 62 -20.36 -10.13 8.22
CA ALA A 62 -21.28 -9.76 9.28
C ALA A 62 -20.54 -9.15 10.48
N GLN A 63 -21.15 -8.19 11.16
CA GLN A 63 -20.59 -7.53 12.35
C GLN A 63 -21.45 -7.71 13.61
N SER A 64 -22.72 -8.10 13.45
CA SER A 64 -23.62 -8.39 14.56
C SER A 64 -24.23 -9.80 14.49
N PRO A 65 -24.70 -10.35 15.61
CA PRO A 65 -25.46 -11.60 15.62
C PRO A 65 -26.71 -11.58 14.73
N ALA A 66 -27.35 -10.41 14.62
CA ALA A 66 -28.50 -10.20 13.76
C ALA A 66 -28.14 -10.28 12.27
N ASP A 67 -26.97 -9.75 11.87
CA ASP A 67 -26.48 -9.86 10.49
C ASP A 67 -26.21 -11.30 10.10
N ILE A 68 -25.61 -12.07 11.01
CA ILE A 68 -25.36 -13.50 10.80
C ILE A 68 -26.68 -14.22 10.55
N GLN A 69 -27.67 -14.01 11.42
CA GLN A 69 -28.96 -14.68 11.30
C GLN A 69 -29.73 -14.25 10.05
N ARG A 70 -29.60 -12.99 9.62
CA ARG A 70 -30.20 -12.49 8.38
C ARG A 70 -29.54 -13.08 7.13
N ILE A 71 -28.22 -13.25 7.13
CA ILE A 71 -27.44 -13.68 5.96
C ILE A 71 -27.44 -15.20 5.81
N THR A 72 -27.31 -15.94 6.91
CA THR A 72 -27.18 -17.40 6.87
C THR A 72 -28.45 -18.13 7.27
N GLY A 73 -29.45 -17.43 7.82
CA GLY A 73 -30.66 -18.03 8.38
C GLY A 73 -30.42 -18.77 9.71
N GLU A 74 -29.20 -18.74 10.23
CA GLU A 74 -28.76 -19.50 11.40
C GLU A 74 -28.34 -18.56 12.54
N SER A 75 -28.53 -18.97 13.79
CA SER A 75 -27.99 -18.21 14.92
C SER A 75 -26.45 -18.22 14.91
N THR A 76 -25.84 -17.19 15.50
CA THR A 76 -24.37 -17.10 15.63
C THR A 76 -23.75 -18.34 16.28
N ALA A 77 -24.46 -18.95 17.23
CA ALA A 77 -24.03 -20.20 17.88
C ALA A 77 -23.97 -21.38 16.91
N GLN A 78 -24.94 -21.50 15.99
CA GLN A 78 -24.99 -22.55 14.97
C GLN A 78 -23.92 -22.34 13.90
N LEU A 79 -23.66 -21.09 13.49
CA LEU A 79 -22.62 -20.78 12.51
C LEU A 79 -21.21 -21.06 13.07
N ILE A 80 -20.95 -20.71 14.34
CA ILE A 80 -19.66 -20.96 15.02
C ILE A 80 -19.35 -22.47 15.11
N GLN A 81 -20.37 -23.33 15.24
CA GLN A 81 -20.17 -24.79 15.20
C GLN A 81 -19.68 -25.30 13.84
N ARG A 82 -19.94 -24.54 12.76
CA ARG A 82 -19.55 -24.87 11.38
C ARG A 82 -18.30 -24.14 10.88
N CYS A 83 -17.78 -23.16 11.63
CA CYS A 83 -16.50 -22.55 11.31
C CYS A 83 -15.40 -23.63 11.32
N CYS A 84 -14.63 -23.70 10.22
CA CYS A 84 -13.59 -24.68 9.95
C CYS A 84 -12.52 -24.72 11.06
N GLY A 85 -12.75 -25.51 12.11
CA GLY A 85 -11.77 -25.69 13.19
C GLY A 85 -12.27 -26.15 14.56
N GLY A 86 -13.46 -26.73 14.69
CA GLY A 86 -13.81 -27.53 15.87
C GLY A 86 -14.21 -26.75 17.14
N GLY A 87 -14.93 -25.63 17.03
CA GLY A 87 -15.56 -24.99 18.19
C GLY A 87 -14.57 -24.36 19.21
N CYS A 88 -13.40 -23.93 18.74
CA CYS A 88 -12.29 -23.46 19.56
C CYS A 88 -12.57 -22.19 20.40
N CYS A 89 -13.58 -21.38 20.03
CA CYS A 89 -13.87 -20.10 20.67
C CYS A 89 -14.52 -20.20 22.07
N MET A 90 -14.89 -21.40 22.54
CA MET A 90 -15.63 -21.59 23.79
C MET A 90 -14.89 -22.42 24.87
N LYS A 91 -13.68 -22.92 24.60
CA LYS A 91 -12.91 -23.73 25.57
C LYS A 91 -11.43 -23.35 25.58
N LEU A 92 -11.10 -22.12 25.96
CA LEU A 92 -9.77 -21.79 26.45
C LEU A 92 -9.58 -22.47 27.81
N GLY A 93 -8.76 -23.52 27.88
CA GLY A 93 -8.22 -24.03 29.15
C GLY A 93 -8.79 -25.33 29.73
N ALA A 94 -9.73 -26.02 29.07
CA ALA A 94 -10.10 -27.37 29.50
C ALA A 94 -9.07 -28.38 28.97
N LYS A 95 -8.31 -29.03 29.88
CA LYS A 95 -7.47 -30.19 29.52
C LYS A 95 -8.35 -31.21 28.78
N LYS A 96 -7.96 -31.61 27.57
CA LYS A 96 -8.67 -32.65 26.83
C LYS A 96 -8.41 -33.97 27.56
N GLU A 97 -9.47 -34.68 27.88
CA GLU A 97 -9.39 -36.00 28.52
C GLU A 97 -8.56 -36.96 27.66
N GLY A 98 -7.63 -37.70 28.28
CA GLY A 98 -6.78 -38.67 27.60
C GLY A 98 -5.47 -38.14 26.99
N LEU A 99 -5.14 -36.86 27.17
CA LEU A 99 -3.82 -36.31 26.80
C LEU A 99 -2.94 -36.13 28.04
N GLU A 100 -1.67 -36.54 27.92
CA GLU A 100 -0.63 -36.19 28.87
C GLU A 100 -0.14 -34.76 28.60
N TYR A 101 0.19 -34.05 29.67
CA TYR A 101 0.60 -32.65 29.64
C TYR A 101 1.96 -32.50 30.31
N GLU A 102 2.82 -31.68 29.73
CA GLU A 102 4.11 -31.33 30.27
C GLU A 102 4.21 -29.82 30.51
N SER A 103 4.90 -29.45 31.59
CA SER A 103 5.26 -28.06 31.86
C SER A 103 6.66 -27.83 31.30
N ILE A 104 6.79 -26.83 30.44
CA ILE A 104 8.04 -26.55 29.72
C ILE A 104 8.58 -25.20 30.21
N PRO A 105 9.88 -25.11 30.58
CA PRO A 105 10.51 -23.85 30.87
C PRO A 105 10.41 -22.89 29.67
N PHE A 106 9.94 -21.67 29.90
CA PHE A 106 9.86 -20.66 28.86
C PHE A 106 11.18 -19.88 28.73
N PRO A 107 11.50 -19.33 27.54
CA PRO A 107 12.66 -18.47 27.37
C PRO A 107 12.63 -17.27 28.32
N ASP A 108 13.68 -17.13 29.13
CA ASP A 108 13.81 -16.01 30.08
C ASP A 108 14.50 -14.80 29.43
N ASN A 109 13.84 -14.26 28.40
CA ASN A 109 14.32 -13.06 27.72
C ASN A 109 13.18 -12.04 27.54
N HIS A 110 13.55 -10.78 27.39
CA HIS A 110 12.58 -9.68 27.31
C HIS A 110 11.69 -9.78 26.06
N ALA A 111 12.25 -10.23 24.93
CA ALA A 111 11.52 -10.39 23.67
C ALA A 111 10.39 -11.42 23.75
N TYR A 112 10.63 -12.55 24.42
CA TYR A 112 9.63 -13.58 24.65
C TYR A 112 8.54 -13.08 25.61
N LYS A 113 8.92 -12.46 26.74
CA LYS A 113 7.97 -11.88 27.70
C LYS A 113 7.05 -10.85 27.05
N SER A 114 7.58 -10.03 26.13
CA SER A 114 6.79 -9.02 25.42
C SER A 114 5.86 -9.60 24.34
N LEU A 115 5.98 -10.88 23.97
CA LEU A 115 4.96 -11.55 23.14
C LEU A 115 3.65 -11.78 23.91
N ALA A 116 3.69 -11.74 25.25
CA ALA A 116 2.53 -11.93 26.12
C ALA A 116 1.73 -13.21 25.80
N LEU A 117 2.43 -14.29 25.41
CA LEU A 117 1.82 -15.57 25.08
C LEU A 117 1.21 -16.21 26.34
N LYS A 118 -0.08 -16.53 26.28
CA LYS A 118 -0.81 -17.20 27.37
C LYS A 118 -0.72 -18.72 27.19
N ILE A 119 0.41 -19.29 27.57
CA ILE A 119 0.69 -20.72 27.45
C ILE A 119 0.72 -21.34 28.85
N GLY A 120 -0.08 -22.40 29.06
CA GLY A 120 -0.04 -23.25 30.26
C GLY A 120 0.72 -24.56 29.97
N ASP A 121 0.28 -25.66 30.57
CA ASP A 121 0.86 -26.97 30.23
C ASP A 121 0.58 -27.33 28.75
N ILE A 122 1.59 -27.89 28.08
CA ILE A 122 1.54 -28.26 26.66
C ILE A 122 1.29 -29.77 26.56
N PRO A 123 0.41 -30.23 25.65
CA PRO A 123 0.26 -31.66 25.38
C PRO A 123 1.58 -32.31 24.92
N THR A 124 1.90 -33.49 25.46
CA THR A 124 3.11 -34.23 25.07
C THR A 124 3.08 -34.60 23.58
N LYS A 125 1.89 -34.95 23.07
CA LYS A 125 1.64 -35.20 21.64
C LYS A 125 0.88 -34.04 21.01
N LEU A 126 1.46 -33.47 19.96
CA LEU A 126 0.85 -32.42 19.14
C LEU A 126 0.35 -33.03 17.82
N THR A 127 -0.80 -32.57 17.35
CA THR A 127 -1.42 -33.08 16.12
C THR A 127 -1.64 -31.95 15.12
N ASN A 128 -1.72 -32.31 13.84
CA ASN A 128 -1.96 -31.36 12.73
C ASN A 128 -1.04 -30.13 12.81
N ILE A 129 0.24 -30.40 13.04
CA ILE A 129 1.32 -29.41 13.00
C ILE A 129 1.39 -28.89 11.56
N ALA A 130 1.48 -27.57 11.38
CA ALA A 130 1.66 -27.00 10.06
C ALA A 130 2.87 -27.61 9.34
N ASP A 131 2.72 -27.95 8.07
CA ASP A 131 3.82 -28.44 7.24
C ASP A 131 4.89 -27.35 7.10
N LEU A 132 6.15 -27.76 6.95
CA LEU A 132 7.23 -26.84 6.60
C LEU A 132 6.91 -26.22 5.23
N PRO A 133 6.98 -24.88 5.07
CA PRO A 133 6.66 -24.25 3.81
C PRO A 133 7.67 -24.65 2.74
N GLU A 134 7.21 -24.70 1.49
CA GLU A 134 8.07 -24.90 0.33
C GLU A 134 9.11 -23.78 0.23
N GLN A 135 10.38 -24.16 0.06
CA GLN A 135 11.43 -23.20 -0.23
C GLN A 135 11.32 -22.73 -1.68
N THR A 136 11.07 -21.43 -1.86
CA THR A 136 10.94 -20.82 -3.19
C THR A 136 12.12 -19.94 -3.54
N VAL A 137 12.92 -19.51 -2.56
CA VAL A 137 14.09 -18.64 -2.74
C VAL A 137 15.37 -19.41 -2.46
N PHE A 138 16.38 -19.22 -3.29
CA PHE A 138 17.68 -19.88 -3.19
C PHE A 138 18.82 -18.89 -3.43
N PHE A 139 19.92 -19.05 -2.69
CA PHE A 139 21.15 -18.30 -2.87
C PHE A 139 22.27 -19.16 -3.45
N GLU A 140 22.81 -18.73 -4.58
CA GLU A 140 23.93 -19.37 -5.26
C GLU A 140 25.13 -18.41 -5.40
N PRO A 141 26.36 -18.93 -5.49
CA PRO A 141 27.51 -18.12 -5.87
C PRO A 141 27.28 -17.48 -7.25
N VAL A 142 27.65 -16.21 -7.40
CA VAL A 142 27.61 -15.55 -8.71
C VAL A 142 28.56 -16.29 -9.67
N PRO A 143 28.08 -16.75 -10.84
CA PRO A 143 28.92 -17.40 -11.83
C PRO A 143 30.09 -16.50 -12.22
N ARG A 144 31.31 -17.03 -12.19
CA ARG A 144 32.45 -16.30 -12.74
C ARG A 144 32.26 -16.25 -14.26
N SER A 145 32.21 -15.04 -14.83
CA SER A 145 32.29 -14.88 -16.28
C SER A 145 33.57 -15.55 -16.75
N THR A 146 33.45 -16.68 -17.46
CA THR A 146 34.56 -17.26 -18.20
C THR A 146 34.79 -16.35 -19.39
N ALA A 147 35.54 -15.25 -19.17
CA ALA A 147 36.28 -14.66 -20.26
C ALA A 147 37.20 -15.76 -20.79
N THR A 148 36.88 -16.32 -21.95
CA THR A 148 37.80 -17.14 -22.73
C THR A 148 39.13 -16.39 -22.74
N PRO A 149 40.26 -16.98 -22.33
CA PRO A 149 41.53 -16.30 -22.47
C PRO A 149 41.67 -15.99 -23.96
N ALA A 150 41.82 -14.72 -24.30
CA ALA A 150 42.24 -14.35 -25.65
C ALA A 150 43.48 -15.18 -25.94
N VAL A 151 43.35 -16.12 -26.88
CA VAL A 151 44.49 -16.86 -27.41
C VAL A 151 45.43 -15.79 -27.94
N ALA A 152 46.51 -15.54 -27.20
CA ALA A 152 47.60 -14.73 -27.69
C ALA A 152 48.11 -15.44 -28.95
N SER A 153 47.81 -14.88 -30.12
CA SER A 153 48.43 -15.30 -31.37
C SER A 153 49.92 -14.94 -31.29
N SER A 154 50.72 -15.94 -30.94
CA SER A 154 52.16 -15.92 -31.18
C SER A 154 52.42 -15.92 -32.69
N PRO A 155 53.29 -15.06 -33.23
CA PRO A 155 53.56 -15.00 -34.66
C PRO A 155 54.74 -15.91 -35.02
N THR A 156 54.46 -17.13 -35.48
CA THR A 156 55.35 -17.95 -36.33
C THR A 156 54.69 -19.31 -36.59
N ASP A 157 54.21 -19.57 -37.80
CA ASP A 157 55.00 -20.23 -38.85
C ASP A 157 54.14 -20.48 -40.09
N SER A 158 54.73 -20.23 -41.25
CA SER A 158 54.12 -20.38 -42.55
C SER A 158 54.05 -21.85 -42.96
N ALA A 159 52.87 -22.30 -43.41
CA ALA A 159 52.78 -23.45 -44.31
C ALA A 159 51.62 -23.23 -45.30
N ILE A 160 52.01 -23.21 -46.57
CA ILE A 160 51.20 -23.06 -47.77
C ILE A 160 50.42 -24.36 -48.01
N SER A 161 49.12 -24.27 -48.34
CA SER A 161 48.48 -25.25 -49.21
C SER A 161 47.36 -24.60 -50.04
N LEU A 162 47.52 -24.73 -51.36
CA LEU A 162 46.59 -24.35 -52.42
C LEU A 162 45.43 -25.35 -52.53
N GLY A 163 44.24 -24.89 -52.93
CA GLY A 163 43.13 -25.79 -53.30
C GLY A 163 41.79 -25.09 -53.57
N ALA A 164 41.59 -24.73 -54.85
CA ALA A 164 40.39 -24.39 -55.64
C ALA A 164 38.95 -24.49 -55.08
N ASP A 165 38.18 -23.45 -55.46
CA ASP A 165 36.80 -23.40 -56.02
C ASP A 165 35.67 -24.30 -55.48
N ALA A 166 34.60 -23.67 -54.96
CA ALA A 166 33.24 -23.71 -55.56
C ALA A 166 32.23 -22.86 -54.76
N ARG A 167 31.31 -22.24 -55.51
CA ARG A 167 30.12 -21.49 -55.04
C ARG A 167 28.96 -22.44 -54.72
N GLU A 168 27.87 -21.84 -54.23
CA GLU A 168 26.51 -22.38 -53.95
C GLU A 168 26.33 -22.86 -52.49
N ASP A 169 25.25 -22.57 -51.77
CA ASP A 169 24.06 -21.77 -52.04
C ASP A 169 23.39 -21.42 -50.70
N LYS A 170 22.60 -20.35 -50.69
CA LYS A 170 21.76 -19.97 -49.56
C LYS A 170 20.52 -20.86 -49.47
N THR A 171 20.02 -21.01 -48.24
CA THR A 171 18.64 -21.30 -47.80
C THR A 171 18.38 -22.69 -47.23
N ALA A 172 18.33 -22.76 -45.89
CA ALA A 172 17.35 -23.51 -45.06
C ALA A 172 17.89 -23.67 -43.64
N ASP A 173 17.61 -22.69 -42.76
CA ASP A 173 17.15 -22.94 -41.38
C ASP A 173 16.98 -21.60 -40.64
N ALA A 174 15.83 -20.97 -40.85
CA ALA A 174 15.39 -19.82 -40.08
C ALA A 174 14.30 -20.26 -39.11
N LEU A 175 14.63 -21.18 -38.18
CA LEU A 175 13.71 -21.60 -37.11
C LEU A 175 14.40 -22.36 -35.96
N ALA A 176 15.58 -21.91 -35.50
CA ALA A 176 16.16 -22.42 -34.24
C ALA A 176 17.26 -21.50 -33.67
N THR A 177 16.96 -20.25 -33.32
CA THR A 177 17.92 -19.43 -32.53
C THR A 177 17.22 -18.32 -31.73
N VAL A 178 16.47 -18.69 -30.69
CA VAL A 178 16.02 -17.75 -29.64
C VAL A 178 16.54 -18.14 -28.25
N GLN A 179 17.40 -19.15 -28.15
CA GLN A 179 18.01 -19.54 -26.88
C GLN A 179 19.50 -19.26 -26.89
N ASN A 180 19.88 -18.22 -26.15
CA ASN A 180 21.21 -17.82 -25.66
C ASN A 180 21.57 -16.37 -26.02
N GLN A 181 20.78 -15.42 -25.52
CA GLN A 181 21.39 -14.17 -25.09
C GLN A 181 22.08 -14.43 -23.74
N PRO A 182 23.37 -14.07 -23.56
CA PRO A 182 24.01 -14.18 -22.26
C PRO A 182 23.25 -13.31 -21.27
N LYS A 183 22.70 -13.91 -20.22
CA LYS A 183 22.14 -13.16 -19.09
C LYS A 183 23.29 -12.38 -18.46
N ASP A 184 23.29 -11.07 -18.66
CA ASP A 184 24.32 -10.21 -18.07
C ASP A 184 24.04 -10.10 -16.56
N PHE A 185 24.77 -10.90 -15.78
CA PHE A 185 24.61 -11.01 -14.32
C PHE A 185 25.41 -9.91 -13.59
N THR A 186 25.18 -8.66 -13.95
CA THR A 186 25.80 -7.51 -13.28
C THR A 186 24.89 -6.97 -12.19
N ILE A 187 25.47 -6.57 -11.05
CA ILE A 187 24.73 -5.75 -10.07
C ILE A 187 24.53 -4.37 -10.70
N ASP A 188 23.30 -3.87 -10.65
CA ASP A 188 22.99 -2.52 -11.08
C ASP A 188 23.85 -1.49 -10.33
N ASN A 189 24.50 -0.58 -11.06
CA ASN A 189 25.26 0.56 -10.51
C ASN A 189 24.32 1.66 -9.97
N ILE A 190 23.41 1.30 -9.07
CA ILE A 190 22.49 2.23 -8.40
C ILE A 190 22.89 2.39 -6.94
N ASP A 191 22.79 3.62 -6.44
CA ASP A 191 22.96 3.90 -5.01
C ASP A 191 21.71 3.45 -4.24
N THR A 192 21.74 2.21 -3.75
CA THR A 192 20.62 1.61 -3.00
C THR A 192 20.39 2.24 -1.62
N ALA A 193 21.18 3.24 -1.23
CA ALA A 193 20.90 4.09 -0.07
C ALA A 193 19.86 5.18 -0.37
N ARG A 194 19.63 5.51 -1.66
CA ARG A 194 18.70 6.58 -2.11
C ARG A 194 17.42 6.02 -2.70
N GLU A 195 17.52 4.93 -3.45
CA GLU A 195 16.42 4.32 -4.20
C GLU A 195 16.48 2.80 -4.16
N PRO A 196 15.36 2.10 -4.38
CA PRO A 196 15.38 0.64 -4.42
C PRO A 196 16.15 0.12 -5.65
N PRO A 197 16.60 -1.16 -5.62
CA PRO A 197 17.12 -1.83 -6.81
C PRO A 197 16.13 -1.78 -7.99
N ARG A 198 16.62 -1.78 -9.24
CA ARG A 198 15.81 -1.70 -10.47
C ARG A 198 14.76 -2.78 -10.64
N TYR A 199 14.91 -3.92 -9.97
CA TYR A 199 13.91 -4.98 -10.01
C TYR A 199 12.73 -4.73 -9.05
N VAL A 200 12.83 -3.75 -8.15
CA VAL A 200 11.77 -3.30 -7.23
C VAL A 200 11.14 -2.03 -7.80
N GLN A 201 10.29 -2.20 -8.81
CA GLN A 201 9.64 -1.11 -9.55
C GLN A 201 8.11 -1.33 -9.58
N PRO A 202 7.31 -0.25 -9.62
CA PRO A 202 5.88 -0.33 -9.91
C PRO A 202 5.60 -0.97 -11.28
N HIS A 203 4.34 -1.35 -11.51
CA HIS A 203 3.94 -1.85 -12.82
C HIS A 203 4.27 -0.79 -13.89
N PRO A 204 4.79 -1.17 -15.08
CA PRO A 204 4.98 -0.24 -16.18
C PRO A 204 3.70 0.55 -16.52
N PRO A 205 3.81 1.82 -17.00
CA PRO A 205 5.02 2.54 -17.40
C PRO A 205 5.72 3.30 -16.26
N TYR A 206 5.31 3.10 -15.00
CA TYR A 206 5.81 3.88 -13.88
C TYR A 206 7.19 3.39 -13.43
N HIS A 207 7.97 4.32 -12.90
CA HIS A 207 9.29 4.04 -12.32
C HIS A 207 9.44 4.75 -10.98
N VAL A 208 10.21 4.15 -10.07
CA VAL A 208 10.63 4.80 -8.83
C VAL A 208 11.63 5.89 -9.19
N TYR A 209 11.36 7.07 -8.67
CA TYR A 209 12.16 8.27 -8.80
C TYR A 209 12.56 8.75 -7.40
N ALA A 210 13.85 8.99 -7.20
CA ALA A 210 14.38 9.55 -5.97
C ALA A 210 14.12 11.07 -5.93
N ALA A 211 12.96 11.48 -5.42
CA ALA A 211 12.59 12.90 -5.30
C ALA A 211 13.35 13.56 -4.15
N ARG A 212 14.01 14.70 -4.41
CA ARG A 212 14.74 15.43 -3.38
C ARG A 212 13.78 16.24 -2.50
N ILE A 213 14.04 16.26 -1.19
CA ILE A 213 13.32 17.13 -0.25
C ILE A 213 13.81 18.58 -0.45
N ASP A 214 12.97 19.47 -0.99
CA ASP A 214 13.28 20.90 -1.06
C ASP A 214 13.14 21.55 0.32
N SER A 215 12.07 21.20 1.04
CA SER A 215 11.78 21.72 2.37
C SER A 215 10.96 20.72 3.20
N THR A 216 11.12 20.78 4.53
CA THR A 216 10.26 20.04 5.46
C THR A 216 10.14 20.79 6.77
N ARG A 217 8.99 20.65 7.44
CA ARG A 217 8.70 21.22 8.76
C ARG A 217 7.79 20.31 9.56
N GLU A 218 7.91 20.36 10.89
CA GLU A 218 6.90 19.78 11.77
C GLU A 218 5.67 20.70 11.79
N LEU A 219 4.49 20.14 11.53
CA LEU A 219 3.20 20.84 11.54
C LEU A 219 2.57 20.88 12.93
N THR A 220 2.87 19.87 13.74
CA THR A 220 2.42 19.76 15.12
C THR A 220 3.37 20.49 16.07
N LYS A 221 2.85 20.96 17.20
CA LYS A 221 3.67 21.64 18.22
C LYS A 221 4.13 20.65 19.31
N PRO A 222 5.19 20.98 20.07
CA PRO A 222 5.61 20.17 21.21
C PRO A 222 4.43 19.89 22.17
N GLY A 223 4.28 18.62 22.56
CA GLY A 223 3.16 18.15 23.39
C GLY A 223 1.99 17.54 22.61
N ALA A 224 1.99 17.62 21.27
CA ALA A 224 1.09 16.84 20.43
C ALA A 224 1.26 15.33 20.67
N GLU A 225 0.15 14.58 20.68
CA GLU A 225 0.23 13.11 20.87
C GLU A 225 0.84 12.40 19.66
N LYS A 226 0.65 12.96 18.47
CA LYS A 226 1.25 12.45 17.23
C LYS A 226 2.00 13.57 16.55
N ARG A 227 3.18 13.26 16.03
CA ARG A 227 3.97 14.19 15.23
C ARG A 227 3.50 14.12 13.78
N THR A 228 3.33 15.27 13.15
CA THR A 228 3.00 15.36 11.73
C THR A 228 4.00 16.26 11.02
N TYR A 229 4.59 15.77 9.94
CA TYR A 229 5.57 16.49 9.13
C TYR A 229 4.99 16.85 7.77
N HIS A 230 5.35 18.02 7.27
CA HIS A 230 5.11 18.48 5.91
C HIS A 230 6.38 18.30 5.07
N PHE A 231 6.23 17.97 3.80
CA PHE A 231 7.34 17.82 2.86
C PHE A 231 7.02 18.47 1.53
N ASP A 232 7.94 19.30 1.04
CA ASP A 232 8.02 19.77 -0.33
C ASP A 232 9.01 18.87 -1.09
N LEU A 233 8.52 18.13 -2.09
CA LEU A 233 9.33 17.23 -2.90
C LEU A 233 9.55 17.84 -4.28
N ASP A 234 10.82 17.95 -4.68
CA ASP A 234 11.24 18.43 -5.99
C ASP A 234 11.04 17.33 -7.03
N ILE A 235 10.14 17.60 -7.98
CA ILE A 235 9.78 16.70 -9.08
C ILE A 235 10.25 17.23 -10.43
N THR A 236 11.17 18.20 -10.45
CA THR A 236 11.62 18.85 -11.70
C THR A 236 12.23 17.88 -12.69
N SER A 237 12.91 16.84 -12.21
CA SER A 237 13.48 15.78 -13.07
C SER A 237 12.65 14.51 -13.08
N TYR A 238 11.43 14.52 -12.52
CA TYR A 238 10.50 13.41 -12.70
C TYR A 238 10.07 13.38 -14.18
N PRO A 239 10.15 12.22 -14.86
CA PRO A 239 9.85 12.13 -16.28
C PRO A 239 8.39 12.55 -16.53
N GLY A 240 8.18 13.40 -17.54
CA GLY A 240 6.84 13.74 -18.00
C GLY A 240 6.21 12.51 -18.65
N GLU A 241 5.09 12.03 -18.11
CA GLU A 241 4.28 10.99 -18.74
C GLU A 241 3.33 11.69 -19.73
N GLU A 242 3.35 11.29 -21.01
CA GLU A 242 2.72 12.02 -22.13
C GLU A 242 1.24 12.38 -21.92
N ASP A 243 0.51 11.63 -21.09
CA ASP A 243 -0.93 11.86 -20.83
C ASP A 243 -1.30 12.09 -19.35
N MET A 244 -0.34 12.10 -18.42
CA MET A 244 -0.61 11.89 -16.99
C MET A 244 0.32 12.73 -16.09
N ASP A 245 0.00 14.01 -15.86
CA ASP A 245 0.68 14.85 -14.84
C ASP A 245 0.09 14.67 -13.42
N PHE A 246 0.78 15.17 -12.38
CA PHE A 246 0.27 15.25 -11.01
C PHE A 246 -0.94 16.20 -10.94
N ARG A 247 -1.92 15.90 -10.09
CA ARG A 247 -3.17 16.68 -9.98
C ARG A 247 -3.59 16.88 -8.54
N VAL A 248 -4.37 17.92 -8.27
CA VAL A 248 -5.05 18.12 -6.97
C VAL A 248 -5.84 16.87 -6.61
N GLY A 249 -5.72 16.41 -5.37
CA GLY A 249 -6.33 15.15 -4.92
C GLY A 249 -5.63 13.90 -5.44
N GLY A 250 -4.51 14.03 -6.17
CA GLY A 250 -3.65 12.90 -6.54
C GLY A 250 -2.92 12.32 -5.33
N ALA A 251 -2.18 11.24 -5.56
CA ALA A 251 -1.32 10.62 -4.55
C ALA A 251 0.01 10.19 -5.15
N ILE A 252 0.99 9.95 -4.28
CA ILE A 252 2.25 9.28 -4.62
C ILE A 252 2.35 7.95 -3.90
N GLY A 253 2.99 6.97 -4.53
CA GLY A 253 3.46 5.76 -3.87
C GLY A 253 4.91 5.94 -3.46
N VAL A 254 5.27 5.49 -2.26
CA VAL A 254 6.63 5.62 -1.70
C VAL A 254 7.16 4.24 -1.35
N MET A 255 8.37 3.95 -1.81
CA MET A 255 9.14 2.77 -1.45
C MET A 255 9.93 3.04 -0.19
N ALA A 256 9.30 2.95 0.98
CA ALA A 256 10.03 3.16 2.22
C ALA A 256 10.87 1.91 2.55
N PRO A 257 12.21 2.03 2.68
CA PRO A 257 13.04 0.90 3.08
C PRO A 257 12.81 0.55 4.56
N ASN A 258 13.09 -0.71 4.91
CA ASN A 258 13.25 -1.08 6.31
C ASN A 258 14.39 -0.27 6.95
N ASP A 259 14.26 0.02 8.25
CA ASP A 259 15.30 0.71 8.98
C ASP A 259 16.61 -0.11 9.03
N LYS A 260 17.74 0.56 8.84
CA LYS A 260 19.05 -0.10 8.75
C LYS A 260 19.38 -0.89 10.01
N ASP A 261 19.09 -0.34 11.19
CA ASP A 261 19.35 -1.01 12.46
C ASP A 261 18.49 -2.26 12.59
N CYS A 262 17.23 -2.20 12.13
CA CYS A 262 16.34 -3.37 12.14
C CYS A 262 16.84 -4.46 11.18
N VAL A 263 17.34 -4.09 10.00
CA VAL A 263 17.93 -5.04 9.04
C VAL A 263 19.19 -5.68 9.61
N ASP A 264 20.09 -4.88 10.21
CA ASP A 264 21.31 -5.38 10.83
C ASP A 264 21.03 -6.27 12.04
N ASP A 265 20.01 -5.97 12.86
CA ASP A 265 19.59 -6.82 13.98
C ASP A 265 19.03 -8.18 13.51
N VAL A 266 18.26 -8.20 12.42
CA VAL A 266 17.82 -9.48 11.81
C VAL A 266 19.01 -10.28 11.30
N PHE A 267 19.99 -9.64 10.66
CA PHE A 267 21.21 -10.35 10.23
C PHE A 267 22.02 -10.90 11.40
N ASP A 268 22.14 -10.13 12.48
CA ASP A 268 22.85 -10.55 13.69
C ASP A 268 22.14 -11.75 14.32
N ALA A 269 20.80 -11.72 14.43
CA ALA A 269 20.00 -12.82 14.99
C ALA A 269 20.02 -14.11 14.12
N LEU A 270 20.10 -13.96 12.80
CA LEU A 270 20.28 -15.08 11.86
C LEU A 270 21.74 -15.54 11.73
N MET A 271 22.66 -14.93 12.49
CA MET A 271 24.11 -15.23 12.45
C MET A 271 24.74 -15.06 11.05
N VAL A 272 24.20 -14.18 10.20
CA VAL A 272 24.74 -13.91 8.87
C VAL A 272 26.04 -13.10 9.00
N PRO A 273 27.21 -13.62 8.57
CA PRO A 273 28.48 -12.92 8.71
C PRO A 273 28.48 -11.55 8.01
N ARG A 274 29.05 -10.52 8.65
CA ARG A 274 29.05 -9.14 8.14
C ARG A 274 29.58 -9.03 6.70
N PHE A 275 30.64 -9.77 6.37
CA PHE A 275 31.26 -9.78 5.03
C PHE A 275 30.39 -10.42 3.93
N LEU A 276 29.29 -11.09 4.28
CA LEU A 276 28.34 -11.70 3.32
C LEU A 276 27.09 -10.86 3.08
N ARG A 277 26.76 -9.89 3.96
CA ARG A 277 25.50 -9.14 3.91
C ARG A 277 25.38 -8.32 2.63
N ASP A 278 26.48 -7.66 2.27
CA ASP A 278 26.59 -6.76 1.12
C ASP A 278 27.28 -7.44 -0.09
N LYS A 279 27.66 -8.71 0.03
CA LYS A 279 28.35 -9.44 -1.04
C LYS A 279 27.34 -9.84 -2.13
N PRO A 280 27.68 -9.67 -3.43
CA PRO A 280 26.87 -10.16 -4.54
C PRO A 280 26.52 -11.64 -4.38
N VAL A 281 25.24 -11.97 -4.60
CA VAL A 281 24.71 -13.33 -4.60
C VAL A 281 23.76 -13.49 -5.79
N LEU A 282 23.80 -14.65 -6.44
CA LEU A 282 22.79 -15.02 -7.41
C LEU A 282 21.56 -15.50 -6.65
N MET A 283 20.48 -14.74 -6.72
CA MET A 283 19.20 -15.10 -6.12
C MET A 283 18.31 -15.72 -7.20
N LYS A 284 17.76 -16.90 -6.90
CA LYS A 284 16.79 -17.61 -7.73
C LYS A 284 15.48 -17.78 -6.99
N THR A 285 14.39 -17.61 -7.73
CA THR A 285 13.05 -17.97 -7.28
C THR A 285 12.46 -19.06 -8.16
N THR A 286 11.70 -19.99 -7.58
CA THR A 286 11.03 -21.07 -8.34
C THR A 286 9.68 -20.63 -8.91
N LYS A 287 9.03 -19.64 -8.28
CA LYS A 287 7.72 -19.08 -8.64
C LYS A 287 7.46 -17.81 -7.84
N GLY A 288 6.33 -17.16 -8.10
CA GLY A 288 5.88 -16.00 -7.35
C GLY A 288 6.26 -14.68 -8.01
N ARG A 289 5.76 -13.59 -7.41
CA ARG A 289 6.11 -12.22 -7.82
C ARG A 289 7.35 -11.69 -7.10
N TRP A 290 7.63 -12.22 -5.90
CA TRP A 290 8.77 -11.83 -5.07
C TRP A 290 10.08 -11.96 -5.88
N PRO A 291 11.03 -11.01 -5.80
CA PRO A 291 11.18 -9.93 -4.81
C PRO A 291 10.39 -8.65 -5.08
N THR A 292 9.55 -8.60 -6.11
CA THR A 292 8.72 -7.44 -6.45
C THR A 292 7.24 -7.66 -6.12
N VAL A 293 6.50 -6.56 -5.98
CA VAL A 293 5.04 -6.59 -5.78
C VAL A 293 4.29 -6.71 -7.11
N TRP A 294 4.83 -6.13 -8.19
CA TRP A 294 4.09 -5.95 -9.46
C TRP A 294 4.63 -6.71 -10.66
N GLY A 295 5.61 -7.60 -10.46
CA GLY A 295 6.06 -8.50 -11.51
C GLY A 295 5.04 -9.61 -11.79
N ASP A 296 5.19 -10.26 -12.94
CA ASP A 296 4.49 -11.50 -13.27
C ASP A 296 4.79 -12.61 -12.25
N ASP A 297 3.86 -13.56 -12.12
CA ASP A 297 4.04 -14.75 -11.30
C ASP A 297 4.89 -15.78 -12.06
N GLN A 298 6.21 -15.72 -11.87
CA GLN A 298 7.16 -16.57 -12.59
C GLN A 298 8.48 -16.72 -11.82
N ALA A 299 9.25 -17.75 -12.18
CA ALA A 299 10.62 -17.91 -11.70
C ALA A 299 11.50 -16.72 -12.14
N ARG A 300 12.42 -16.31 -11.27
CA ARG A 300 13.32 -15.18 -11.49
C ARG A 300 14.73 -15.55 -11.08
N GLU A 301 15.69 -14.96 -11.77
CA GLU A 301 17.10 -15.12 -11.50
C GLU A 301 17.78 -13.76 -11.65
N MET A 302 18.44 -13.28 -10.60
CA MET A 302 19.08 -11.97 -10.58
C MET A 302 20.24 -11.93 -9.60
N VAL A 303 21.22 -11.06 -9.86
CA VAL A 303 22.28 -10.78 -8.89
C VAL A 303 21.85 -9.62 -7.99
N THR A 304 21.96 -9.81 -6.69
CA THR A 304 21.66 -8.78 -5.68
C THR A 304 22.49 -9.00 -4.42
N THR A 305 22.17 -8.31 -3.33
CA THR A 305 22.76 -8.52 -2.00
C THR A 305 21.70 -9.00 -1.02
N ARG A 306 22.13 -9.69 0.03
CA ARG A 306 21.22 -10.07 1.12
C ARG A 306 20.62 -8.83 1.79
N ARG A 307 21.41 -7.75 1.89
CA ARG A 307 20.97 -6.47 2.45
C ARG A 307 19.82 -5.87 1.66
N ASP A 308 19.92 -5.82 0.33
CA ASP A 308 18.86 -5.23 -0.49
C ASP A 308 17.55 -6.00 -0.35
N LEU A 309 17.61 -7.34 -0.26
CA LEU A 309 16.43 -8.18 -0.07
C LEU A 309 15.69 -7.86 1.25
N LEU A 310 16.40 -7.70 2.37
CA LEU A 310 15.77 -7.28 3.63
C LEU A 310 15.44 -5.80 3.69
N THR A 311 16.16 -4.94 2.97
CA THR A 311 15.95 -3.49 3.01
C THR A 311 14.72 -3.10 2.18
N TRP A 312 14.55 -3.71 1.01
CA TRP A 312 13.61 -3.25 -0.02
C TRP A 312 12.53 -4.26 -0.39
N CYS A 313 12.73 -5.57 -0.14
CA CYS A 313 11.88 -6.61 -0.73
C CYS A 313 10.99 -7.33 0.28
N SER A 314 11.43 -7.47 1.54
CA SER A 314 10.70 -8.25 2.56
C SER A 314 10.24 -7.38 3.72
N ASP A 315 8.97 -7.49 4.09
CA ASP A 315 8.43 -6.85 5.27
C ASP A 315 8.79 -7.65 6.53
N ILE A 316 9.51 -7.01 7.45
CA ILE A 316 10.02 -7.62 8.68
C ILE A 316 9.33 -7.07 9.94
N GLN A 317 8.28 -6.25 9.79
CA GLN A 317 7.78 -5.42 10.89
C GLN A 317 6.26 -5.18 10.91
N SER A 318 5.56 -5.26 9.78
CA SER A 318 4.16 -4.82 9.66
C SER A 318 3.15 -5.97 9.77
N TYR A 319 3.56 -7.19 9.43
CA TYR A 319 2.63 -8.32 9.34
C TYR A 319 2.62 -9.16 10.61
N PRO A 320 1.42 -9.57 11.08
CA PRO A 320 1.31 -10.54 12.16
C PRO A 320 1.99 -11.88 11.79
N PRO A 321 2.59 -12.59 12.77
CA PRO A 321 3.21 -13.88 12.54
C PRO A 321 2.26 -14.88 11.87
N THR A 322 2.82 -15.71 11.00
CA THR A 322 2.10 -16.80 10.32
C THR A 322 2.54 -18.14 10.89
N LYS A 323 1.68 -19.16 10.82
CA LYS A 323 2.08 -20.52 11.21
C LYS A 323 3.28 -21.03 10.40
N GLN A 324 3.40 -20.61 9.14
CA GLN A 324 4.52 -20.97 8.27
C GLN A 324 5.84 -20.40 8.78
N LEU A 325 5.85 -19.12 9.16
CA LEU A 325 7.02 -18.49 9.79
C LEU A 325 7.39 -19.21 11.10
N LEU A 326 6.41 -19.44 11.99
CA LEU A 326 6.66 -20.15 13.26
C LEU A 326 7.14 -21.59 13.04
N ARG A 327 6.64 -22.26 12.01
CA ARG A 327 7.06 -23.62 11.64
C ARG A 327 8.49 -23.66 11.13
N ILE A 328 8.94 -22.67 10.35
CA ILE A 328 10.35 -22.51 9.99
C ILE A 328 11.18 -22.34 11.27
N LEU A 329 10.80 -21.41 12.16
CA LEU A 329 11.55 -21.19 13.39
C LEU A 329 11.64 -22.48 14.24
N ALA A 330 10.57 -23.26 14.33
CA ALA A 330 10.54 -24.52 15.06
C ALA A 330 11.52 -25.56 14.48
N GLU A 331 11.68 -25.60 13.14
CA GLU A 331 12.58 -26.56 12.49
C GLU A 331 14.03 -26.33 12.91
N PHE A 332 14.44 -25.07 12.92
CA PHE A 332 15.81 -24.62 13.13
C PHE A 332 16.10 -24.16 14.57
N ALA A 333 15.19 -24.40 15.51
CA ALA A 333 15.42 -24.21 16.93
C ALA A 333 16.22 -25.37 17.51
N GLU A 334 17.40 -25.07 18.07
CA GLU A 334 18.26 -26.06 18.72
C GLU A 334 17.82 -26.38 20.16
N ASP A 335 17.23 -25.41 20.87
CA ASP A 335 16.70 -25.63 22.21
C ASP A 335 15.38 -26.44 22.14
N PRO A 336 15.29 -27.60 22.82
CA PRO A 336 14.08 -28.44 22.76
C PRO A 336 12.81 -27.76 23.28
N ASN A 337 12.93 -26.84 24.25
CA ASN A 337 11.81 -26.12 24.83
C ASN A 337 11.28 -25.07 23.85
N GLU A 338 12.18 -24.28 23.25
CA GLU A 338 11.85 -23.32 22.19
C GLU A 338 11.20 -24.02 21.00
N LYS A 339 11.79 -25.14 20.55
CA LYS A 339 11.24 -25.97 19.48
C LYS A 339 9.83 -26.45 19.78
N LYS A 340 9.59 -26.95 21.01
CA LYS A 340 8.27 -27.45 21.41
C LYS A 340 7.24 -26.33 21.52
N LEU A 341 7.62 -25.15 22.00
CA LEU A 341 6.76 -23.95 22.04
C LEU A 341 6.35 -23.49 20.63
N LEU A 342 7.32 -23.34 19.73
CA LEU A 342 7.06 -22.94 18.34
C LEU A 342 6.20 -23.98 17.61
N THR A 343 6.47 -25.27 17.83
CA THR A 343 5.66 -26.37 17.29
C THR A 343 4.24 -26.35 17.83
N TYR A 344 4.06 -26.07 19.13
CA TYR A 344 2.73 -25.92 19.74
C TYR A 344 1.92 -24.80 19.08
N LEU A 345 2.53 -23.63 18.86
CA LEU A 345 1.86 -22.49 18.21
C LEU A 345 1.42 -22.78 16.76
N CYS A 346 2.07 -23.72 16.07
CA CYS A 346 1.66 -24.14 14.73
C CYS A 346 0.84 -25.45 14.67
N ALA A 347 0.55 -26.09 15.81
CA ALA A 347 -0.29 -27.28 15.93
C ALA A 347 -1.79 -26.98 16.08
N ALA A 348 -2.62 -28.02 16.11
CA ALA A 348 -4.05 -27.90 16.42
C ALA A 348 -4.29 -27.49 17.88
N GLU A 349 -3.49 -28.02 18.81
CA GLU A 349 -3.64 -27.77 20.25
C GLU A 349 -3.28 -26.34 20.65
N GLY A 350 -2.43 -25.66 19.89
CA GLY A 350 -2.09 -24.25 20.09
C GLY A 350 -2.92 -23.25 19.29
N GLN A 351 -3.98 -23.70 18.60
CA GLN A 351 -4.78 -22.84 17.73
C GLN A 351 -5.35 -21.61 18.45
N GLY A 352 -5.85 -21.77 19.67
CA GLY A 352 -6.39 -20.65 20.46
C GLY A 352 -5.32 -19.60 20.78
N VAL A 353 -4.17 -20.06 21.30
CA VAL A 353 -3.03 -19.18 21.62
C VAL A 353 -2.52 -18.48 20.36
N PHE A 354 -2.42 -19.19 19.23
CA PHE A 354 -2.01 -18.60 17.96
C PHE A 354 -2.99 -17.52 17.45
N CYS A 355 -4.30 -17.76 17.57
CA CYS A 355 -5.31 -16.76 17.19
C CYS A 355 -5.15 -15.48 18.04
N ASP A 356 -5.05 -15.62 19.35
CA ASP A 356 -4.85 -14.49 20.26
C ASP A 356 -3.54 -13.76 19.94
N PHE A 357 -2.46 -14.52 19.73
CA PHE A 357 -1.14 -14.00 19.38
C PHE A 357 -1.16 -13.19 18.08
N ARG A 358 -1.87 -13.66 17.06
CA ARG A 358 -2.00 -12.98 15.76
C ARG A 358 -2.85 -11.71 15.83
N THR A 359 -3.80 -11.63 16.77
CA THR A 359 -4.58 -10.42 17.04
C THR A 359 -3.86 -9.41 17.94
N GLY A 360 -2.77 -9.84 18.57
CA GLY A 360 -1.94 -9.06 19.48
C GLY A 360 -1.07 -7.99 18.78
N PRO A 361 -0.13 -7.38 19.51
CA PRO A 361 0.68 -6.26 19.03
C PRO A 361 1.38 -6.59 17.71
N HIS A 362 1.74 -5.57 16.93
CA HIS A 362 2.54 -5.75 15.71
C HIS A 362 3.90 -6.38 16.08
N VAL A 363 4.02 -7.71 16.06
CA VAL A 363 5.25 -8.44 16.38
C VAL A 363 6.19 -8.37 15.17
N SER A 364 7.44 -7.96 15.39
CA SER A 364 8.46 -7.92 14.33
C SER A 364 9.20 -9.26 14.20
N LEU A 365 9.82 -9.48 13.04
CA LEU A 365 10.70 -10.64 12.82
C LEU A 365 11.86 -10.64 13.82
N SER A 366 12.46 -9.47 14.06
CA SER A 366 13.48 -9.27 15.09
C SER A 366 13.00 -9.75 16.45
N GLN A 367 11.79 -9.35 16.88
CA GLN A 367 11.24 -9.80 18.16
C GLN A 367 11.11 -11.32 18.25
N LEU A 368 10.65 -11.98 17.18
CA LEU A 368 10.54 -13.45 17.16
C LEU A 368 11.90 -14.13 17.27
N LEU A 369 12.90 -13.67 16.52
CA LEU A 369 14.25 -14.25 16.56
C LEU A 369 14.91 -14.05 17.93
N HIS A 370 14.69 -12.91 18.59
CA HIS A 370 15.20 -12.67 19.95
C HIS A 370 14.38 -13.40 21.03
N ALA A 371 13.10 -13.68 20.78
CA ALA A 371 12.26 -14.47 21.68
C ALA A 371 12.65 -15.94 21.70
N PHE A 372 13.10 -16.46 20.55
CA PHE A 372 13.55 -17.83 20.35
C PHE A 372 14.99 -17.86 19.80
N PRO A 373 15.99 -17.45 20.63
CA PRO A 373 17.36 -17.23 20.20
C PRO A 373 18.09 -18.48 19.72
N SER A 374 17.60 -19.69 20.02
CA SER A 374 18.19 -20.94 19.48
C SER A 374 17.79 -21.23 18.04
N SER A 375 16.88 -20.42 17.46
CA SER A 375 16.37 -20.60 16.11
C SER A 375 17.18 -19.82 15.08
N HIS A 376 17.90 -20.54 14.22
CA HIS A 376 18.76 -19.95 13.18
C HIS A 376 18.40 -20.45 11.78
N PRO A 377 17.21 -20.11 11.25
CA PRO A 377 16.80 -20.58 9.92
C PRO A 377 17.69 -19.99 8.81
N PRO A 378 17.99 -20.76 7.75
CA PRO A 378 18.60 -20.23 6.54
C PRO A 378 17.82 -19.05 5.99
N MET A 379 18.53 -17.98 5.63
CA MET A 379 17.92 -16.71 5.24
C MET A 379 17.03 -16.85 3.99
N ASP A 380 17.44 -17.63 2.99
CA ASP A 380 16.68 -17.86 1.77
C ASP A 380 15.38 -18.66 2.02
N LEU A 381 15.43 -19.67 2.88
CA LEU A 381 14.20 -20.33 3.35
C LEU A 381 13.28 -19.37 4.10
N LEU A 382 13.83 -18.54 4.99
CA LEU A 382 13.05 -17.54 5.71
C LEU A 382 12.37 -16.55 4.75
N LEU A 383 13.10 -16.03 3.76
CA LEU A 383 12.59 -15.13 2.73
C LEU A 383 11.44 -15.76 1.91
N SER A 384 11.45 -17.08 1.74
CA SER A 384 10.36 -17.81 1.05
C SER A 384 9.00 -17.69 1.77
N SER A 385 9.00 -17.37 3.07
CA SER A 385 7.78 -17.23 3.88
C SER A 385 7.46 -15.78 4.29
N LEU A 386 8.39 -14.83 4.14
CA LEU A 386 8.14 -13.43 4.49
C LEU A 386 7.23 -12.76 3.45
N GLN A 387 6.45 -11.78 3.90
CA GLN A 387 5.62 -10.99 3.00
C GLN A 387 6.47 -9.97 2.25
N THR A 388 6.06 -9.62 1.04
CA THR A 388 6.71 -8.55 0.27
C THR A 388 6.52 -7.19 0.95
N LEU A 389 7.55 -6.35 0.91
CA LEU A 389 7.47 -4.98 1.38
C LEU A 389 6.63 -4.13 0.41
N MET A 390 5.47 -3.68 0.86
CA MET A 390 4.53 -2.90 0.04
C MET A 390 4.90 -1.41 -0.01
N PRO A 391 4.66 -0.69 -1.11
CA PRO A 391 4.72 0.77 -1.10
C PRO A 391 3.67 1.36 -0.15
N ARG A 392 3.90 2.58 0.34
CA ARG A 392 2.93 3.36 1.12
C ARG A 392 2.48 4.57 0.32
N PHE A 393 1.18 4.84 0.31
CA PHE A 393 0.59 5.91 -0.49
C PHE A 393 0.29 7.14 0.35
N TYR A 394 0.49 8.32 -0.23
CA TYR A 394 0.27 9.62 0.42
C TYR A 394 -0.41 10.58 -0.54
N SER A 395 -1.50 11.21 -0.09
CA SER A 395 -2.28 12.16 -0.88
C SER A 395 -1.54 13.51 -0.97
N LEU A 396 -1.57 14.12 -2.15
CA LEU A 396 -0.99 15.44 -2.41
C LEU A 396 -1.78 16.52 -1.67
N SER A 397 -1.08 17.48 -1.07
CA SER A 397 -1.63 18.54 -0.22
C SER A 397 -1.53 19.95 -0.82
N ASN A 398 -1.21 20.03 -2.11
CA ASN A 398 -1.13 21.26 -2.89
C ASN A 398 -1.74 21.10 -4.29
N ASP A 399 -1.80 22.20 -5.02
CA ASP A 399 -2.04 22.19 -6.47
C ASP A 399 -0.71 22.11 -7.23
N PRO A 400 -0.34 20.93 -7.77
CA PRO A 400 0.98 20.71 -8.34
C PRO A 400 1.23 21.41 -9.69
N HIS A 401 0.20 21.98 -10.33
CA HIS A 401 0.38 22.73 -11.58
C HIS A 401 1.04 24.10 -11.34
N ASP A 402 0.74 24.72 -10.19
CA ASP A 402 1.18 26.07 -9.86
C ASP A 402 2.19 26.11 -8.71
N ALA A 403 2.59 24.94 -8.19
CA ALA A 403 3.58 24.83 -7.12
C ALA A 403 4.99 24.78 -7.71
N TYR A 404 5.63 25.94 -7.74
CA TYR A 404 7.02 26.07 -8.19
C TYR A 404 7.83 27.04 -7.32
N LYS A 405 9.14 26.84 -7.32
CA LYS A 405 10.09 27.70 -6.63
C LYS A 405 11.24 28.06 -7.55
N THR A 406 11.58 29.34 -7.61
CA THR A 406 12.78 29.79 -8.33
C THR A 406 13.99 29.69 -7.42
N ARG A 407 14.96 28.85 -7.80
CA ARG A 407 16.25 28.72 -7.12
C ARG A 407 17.34 28.53 -8.16
N ASP A 408 18.52 29.10 -7.93
CA ASP A 408 19.67 28.95 -8.83
C ASP A 408 19.36 29.37 -10.30
N GLY A 409 18.45 30.34 -10.47
CA GLY A 409 17.97 30.80 -11.78
C GLY A 409 17.07 29.82 -12.53
N LYS A 410 16.68 28.69 -11.91
CA LYS A 410 15.82 27.65 -12.49
C LYS A 410 14.49 27.56 -11.76
N VAL A 411 13.46 27.14 -12.49
CA VAL A 411 12.14 26.85 -11.93
C VAL A 411 12.13 25.40 -11.49
N HIS A 412 11.87 25.17 -10.21
CA HIS A 412 11.70 23.84 -9.63
C HIS A 412 10.22 23.55 -9.40
N ARG A 413 9.70 22.43 -9.91
CA ARG A 413 8.33 21.97 -9.68
C ARG A 413 8.24 21.20 -8.37
N LEU A 414 7.20 21.46 -7.58
CA LEU A 414 7.02 20.88 -6.25
C LEU A 414 5.69 20.14 -6.12
N ILE A 415 5.72 19.02 -5.42
CA ILE A 415 4.54 18.39 -4.83
C ILE A 415 4.68 18.43 -3.32
N GLU A 416 3.55 18.54 -2.61
CA GLU A 416 3.55 18.67 -1.15
C GLU A 416 2.76 17.53 -0.53
N ILE A 417 3.26 16.94 0.57
CA ILE A 417 2.53 15.91 1.34
C ILE A 417 2.62 16.20 2.84
N ALA A 418 1.68 15.62 3.60
CA ALA A 418 1.77 15.55 5.05
C ALA A 418 1.82 14.10 5.52
N VAL A 419 2.67 13.82 6.51
CA VAL A 419 2.88 12.47 7.06
C VAL A 419 2.77 12.53 8.58
N THR A 420 1.81 11.80 9.14
CA THR A 420 1.73 11.59 10.60
C THR A 420 2.54 10.36 10.99
N VAL A 421 3.39 10.50 12.00
CA VAL A 421 4.18 9.39 12.55
C VAL A 421 3.25 8.45 13.30
N HIS A 422 3.27 7.18 12.90
CA HIS A 422 2.54 6.12 13.58
C HIS A 422 3.51 5.35 14.46
N GLU A 423 3.17 5.21 15.73
CA GLU A 423 3.96 4.46 16.70
C GLU A 423 3.16 3.30 17.28
N THR A 424 3.88 2.23 17.59
CA THR A 424 3.37 1.07 18.31
C THR A 424 4.37 0.69 19.39
N ALA A 425 3.93 -0.09 20.38
CA ALA A 425 4.82 -0.67 21.36
C ALA A 425 5.94 -1.48 20.68
N ASP A 426 7.15 -1.35 21.21
CA ASP A 426 8.33 -2.11 20.82
C ASP A 426 8.95 -2.81 22.01
N TRP A 427 9.39 -4.04 21.79
CA TRP A 427 9.95 -4.88 22.83
C TRP A 427 11.32 -4.41 23.32
N ARG A 428 12.07 -3.60 22.58
CA ARG A 428 13.43 -3.18 22.96
C ARG A 428 13.50 -1.70 23.32
N ARG A 429 12.84 -0.86 22.54
CA ARG A 429 12.91 0.61 22.59
C ARG A 429 11.67 1.24 23.25
N GLY A 430 10.69 0.43 23.66
CA GLY A 430 9.42 0.89 24.22
C GLY A 430 8.42 1.29 23.14
N LEU A 431 8.81 2.15 22.20
CA LEU A 431 8.05 2.49 21.01
C LEU A 431 8.87 2.29 19.73
N ARG A 432 8.19 1.93 18.65
CA ARG A 432 8.73 1.93 17.28
C ARG A 432 7.76 2.58 16.33
N THR A 433 8.31 3.19 15.30
CA THR A 433 7.56 3.81 14.22
C THR A 433 7.15 2.79 13.16
N GLY A 434 6.07 3.04 12.43
CA GLY A 434 5.76 2.32 11.20
C GLY A 434 6.84 2.51 10.13
N ILE A 435 6.98 1.56 9.20
CA ILE A 435 8.05 1.59 8.17
C ILE A 435 8.00 2.88 7.35
N GLY A 436 6.83 3.21 6.78
CA GLY A 436 6.65 4.39 5.93
C GLY A 436 6.78 5.72 6.68
N SER A 437 5.99 5.91 7.73
CA SER A 437 5.97 7.18 8.46
C SER A 437 7.24 7.40 9.29
N GLY A 438 7.83 6.34 9.83
CA GLY A 438 9.14 6.40 10.48
C GLY A 438 10.28 6.67 9.50
N PHE A 439 10.21 6.17 8.27
CA PHE A 439 11.15 6.58 7.22
C PHE A 439 11.07 8.10 6.99
N PHE A 440 9.87 8.64 6.76
CA PHE A 440 9.69 10.09 6.58
C PHE A 440 10.18 10.89 7.78
N GLU A 441 9.90 10.46 9.01
CA GLU A 441 10.42 11.10 10.21
C GLU A 441 11.95 11.16 10.22
N ARG A 442 12.64 10.03 9.97
CA ARG A 442 14.11 10.00 9.92
C ARG A 442 14.65 10.94 8.84
N GLN A 443 13.99 11.02 7.68
CA GLN A 443 14.40 11.93 6.60
C GLN A 443 14.16 13.39 6.99
N ALA A 444 13.04 13.71 7.66
CA ALA A 444 12.76 15.05 8.16
C ALA A 444 13.78 15.49 9.22
N GLN A 445 14.07 14.65 10.20
CA GLN A 445 15.04 14.96 11.26
C GLN A 445 16.43 15.22 10.70
N LYS A 446 16.92 14.37 9.78
CA LYS A 446 18.19 14.59 9.07
C LYS A 446 18.20 15.93 8.33
N TRP A 447 17.11 16.27 7.65
CA TRP A 447 17.01 17.51 6.89
C TRP A 447 17.03 18.74 7.82
N LEU A 448 16.25 18.71 8.89
CA LEU A 448 16.14 19.80 9.88
C LEU A 448 17.47 19.99 10.63
N GLU A 449 18.15 18.91 10.98
CA GLU A 449 19.47 18.95 11.62
C GLU A 449 20.53 19.54 10.68
N ALA A 450 20.60 19.09 9.43
CA ALA A 450 21.51 19.66 8.44
C ALA A 450 21.26 21.17 8.26
N LYS A 451 19.99 21.59 8.19
CA LYS A 451 19.65 23.02 8.11
C LYS A 451 20.06 23.81 9.35
N ARG A 452 19.89 23.25 10.55
CA ARG A 452 20.37 23.87 11.80
C ARG A 452 21.89 24.04 11.81
N ASN A 453 22.62 23.14 11.16
CA ASN A 453 24.07 23.21 11.00
C ASN A 453 24.52 24.12 9.85
N GLY A 454 23.60 24.76 9.11
CA GLY A 454 23.90 25.64 7.98
C GLY A 454 24.22 24.89 6.68
N GLU A 455 23.91 23.60 6.60
CA GLU A 455 24.19 22.75 5.44
C GLU A 455 23.04 22.77 4.41
N THR A 456 23.35 22.31 3.19
CA THR A 456 22.34 22.04 2.15
C THR A 456 22.14 20.53 2.03
N PRO A 457 21.11 19.96 2.69
CA PRO A 457 20.91 18.52 2.68
C PRO A 457 20.49 17.99 1.30
N GLU A 458 21.12 16.89 0.87
CA GLU A 458 20.72 16.10 -0.30
C GLU A 458 19.98 14.82 0.13
N ILE A 459 18.75 15.00 0.64
CA ILE A 459 17.93 13.90 1.13
C ILE A 459 16.83 13.60 0.12
N HIS A 460 16.64 12.31 -0.17
CA HIS A 460 15.72 11.85 -1.20
C HIS A 460 14.64 10.92 -0.64
N ILE A 461 13.51 10.91 -1.34
CA ILE A 461 12.34 10.06 -1.11
C ILE A 461 12.11 9.23 -2.38
N PRO A 462 12.28 7.89 -2.33
CA PRO A 462 12.00 7.03 -3.47
C PRO A 462 10.49 6.91 -3.67
N MET A 463 9.97 7.62 -4.66
CA MET A 463 8.54 7.71 -4.93
C MET A 463 8.21 7.43 -6.39
N PHE A 464 6.96 7.12 -6.67
CA PHE A 464 6.38 7.05 -8.00
C PHE A 464 5.01 7.70 -7.96
N LYS A 465 4.53 8.16 -9.11
CA LYS A 465 3.17 8.67 -9.22
C LYS A 465 2.16 7.57 -8.85
N GLY A 466 1.14 7.91 -8.05
CA GLY A 466 0.14 6.95 -7.59
C GLY A 466 -0.52 6.20 -8.75
N LEU A 467 -0.50 4.86 -8.68
CA LEU A 467 -1.02 3.96 -9.72
C LEU A 467 -2.55 3.92 -9.78
N MET A 468 -3.23 4.45 -8.77
CA MET A 468 -4.68 4.44 -8.67
C MET A 468 -5.22 5.81 -9.03
N ALA A 469 -6.31 5.82 -9.81
CA ALA A 469 -7.14 7.00 -9.93
C ALA A 469 -7.68 7.33 -8.54
N ASN A 470 -6.97 8.19 -7.79
CA ASN A 470 -7.44 8.65 -6.51
C ASN A 470 -8.84 9.27 -6.75
N PRO A 471 -9.90 8.81 -6.06
CA PRO A 471 -11.23 9.38 -6.23
C PRO A 471 -11.26 10.90 -6.06
N LEU A 472 -10.36 11.46 -5.25
CA LEU A 472 -10.17 12.90 -5.09
C LEU A 472 -9.62 13.60 -6.35
N ALA A 473 -8.84 12.91 -7.19
CA ALA A 473 -8.20 13.49 -8.38
C ALA A 473 -9.15 13.66 -9.59
N LYS A 474 -10.45 13.37 -9.44
CA LYS A 474 -11.43 13.49 -10.52
C LYS A 474 -11.63 14.96 -10.89
N GLN A 475 -11.50 15.28 -12.19
CA GLN A 475 -11.82 16.62 -12.68
C GLN A 475 -13.33 16.77 -12.84
N PHE A 476 -13.84 17.91 -12.38
CA PHE A 476 -15.26 18.22 -12.42
C PHE A 476 -15.53 19.35 -13.40
N VAL A 477 -16.64 19.25 -14.14
CA VAL A 477 -17.04 20.20 -15.18
C VAL A 477 -17.55 21.53 -14.59
N SER A 478 -18.05 21.52 -13.35
CA SER A 478 -18.72 22.66 -12.72
C SER A 478 -18.21 22.99 -11.32
N ASP A 479 -18.08 24.30 -11.05
CA ASP A 479 -17.66 24.86 -9.75
C ASP A 479 -18.83 25.03 -8.76
N GLY A 480 -19.46 23.90 -8.44
CA GLY A 480 -20.50 23.79 -7.43
C GLY A 480 -20.01 23.92 -5.99
N PRO A 481 -20.93 23.97 -5.01
CA PRO A 481 -20.59 24.05 -3.59
C PRO A 481 -19.91 22.76 -3.09
N MET A 482 -18.96 22.88 -2.18
CA MET A 482 -18.14 21.76 -1.71
C MET A 482 -18.01 21.73 -0.18
N LEU A 483 -18.23 20.55 0.40
CA LEU A 483 -17.96 20.27 1.80
C LEU A 483 -16.78 19.30 1.91
N LEU A 484 -15.73 19.69 2.63
CA LEU A 484 -14.48 18.95 2.81
C LEU A 484 -14.35 18.56 4.29
N ILE A 485 -14.47 17.27 4.60
CA ILE A 485 -14.48 16.76 5.99
C ILE A 485 -13.22 15.95 6.21
N GLY A 486 -12.27 16.49 6.97
CA GLY A 486 -10.96 15.88 7.21
C GLY A 486 -10.64 15.77 8.70
N ALA A 487 -10.13 14.62 9.15
CA ALA A 487 -9.64 14.47 10.53
C ALA A 487 -8.13 14.21 10.57
N GLY A 488 -7.43 14.94 11.44
CA GLY A 488 -5.97 14.92 11.54
C GLY A 488 -5.31 15.20 10.19
N VAL A 489 -4.40 14.33 9.76
CA VAL A 489 -3.74 14.43 8.45
C VAL A 489 -4.68 14.24 7.25
N GLY A 490 -5.91 13.76 7.46
CA GLY A 490 -6.94 13.70 6.43
C GLY A 490 -7.35 15.06 5.86
N ILE A 491 -6.99 16.16 6.52
CA ILE A 491 -7.19 17.51 5.98
C ILE A 491 -6.21 17.85 4.85
N ALA A 492 -5.08 17.14 4.74
CA ALA A 492 -3.98 17.46 3.84
C ALA A 492 -4.41 17.57 2.37
N PRO A 493 -5.12 16.60 1.76
CA PRO A 493 -5.52 16.74 0.37
C PRO A 493 -6.40 17.96 0.10
N PHE A 494 -7.26 18.33 1.05
CA PHE A 494 -8.19 19.45 0.91
C PHE A 494 -7.51 20.81 0.84
N ARG A 495 -6.29 20.94 1.33
CA ARG A 495 -5.49 22.17 1.17
C ARG A 495 -5.30 22.53 -0.30
N GLY A 496 -4.97 21.55 -1.16
CA GLY A 496 -4.84 21.76 -2.60
C GLY A 496 -6.18 22.13 -3.29
N PHE A 497 -7.29 21.53 -2.84
CA PHE A 497 -8.63 21.87 -3.34
C PHE A 497 -9.00 23.31 -3.03
N VAL A 498 -8.80 23.75 -1.78
CA VAL A 498 -9.10 25.10 -1.35
C VAL A 498 -8.21 26.11 -2.06
N GLN A 499 -6.90 25.86 -2.14
CA GLN A 499 -5.98 26.73 -2.89
C GLN A 499 -6.40 26.91 -4.34
N ARG A 500 -6.77 25.82 -5.02
CA ARG A 500 -7.27 25.89 -6.41
C ARG A 500 -8.58 26.66 -6.52
N ARG A 501 -9.50 26.46 -5.57
CA ARG A 501 -10.81 27.14 -5.56
C ARG A 501 -10.70 28.63 -5.26
N LEU A 502 -9.84 29.04 -4.34
CA LEU A 502 -9.65 30.44 -3.96
C LEU A 502 -8.98 31.29 -5.05
N LYS A 503 -8.33 30.68 -6.05
CA LYS A 503 -7.86 31.40 -7.25
C LYS A 503 -9.01 32.01 -8.06
N THR A 504 -10.21 31.40 -7.98
CA THR A 504 -11.41 31.92 -8.63
C THR A 504 -12.18 32.79 -7.63
N ALA A 505 -12.14 34.12 -7.80
CA ALA A 505 -12.69 35.09 -6.85
C ALA A 505 -14.16 34.87 -6.40
N ASN A 506 -14.98 34.21 -7.23
CA ASN A 506 -16.39 33.92 -6.93
C ASN A 506 -16.62 32.59 -6.16
N CYS A 507 -15.56 31.88 -5.77
CA CYS A 507 -15.67 30.53 -5.20
C CYS A 507 -15.38 30.44 -3.70
N ALA A 508 -14.94 31.53 -3.03
CA ALA A 508 -14.67 31.52 -1.58
C ALA A 508 -15.92 31.11 -0.77
N ASN A 509 -17.09 31.65 -1.13
CA ASN A 509 -18.37 31.36 -0.47
C ASN A 509 -19.02 30.03 -0.91
N LYS A 510 -18.24 29.13 -1.51
CA LYS A 510 -18.71 27.84 -2.04
C LYS A 510 -17.88 26.65 -1.55
N VAL A 511 -16.97 26.86 -0.61
CA VAL A 511 -16.13 25.80 -0.06
C VAL A 511 -16.15 25.88 1.46
N TRP A 512 -16.47 24.75 2.08
CA TRP A 512 -16.52 24.62 3.53
C TRP A 512 -15.65 23.45 3.96
N VAL A 513 -14.88 23.65 5.02
CA VAL A 513 -13.92 22.69 5.56
C VAL A 513 -14.27 22.39 7.01
N LEU A 514 -14.47 21.12 7.35
CA LEU A 514 -14.59 20.65 8.73
C LEU A 514 -13.31 19.89 9.08
N GLN A 515 -12.50 20.45 9.97
CA GLN A 515 -11.24 19.87 10.41
C GLN A 515 -11.37 19.28 11.82
N GLY A 516 -11.30 17.96 11.94
CA GLY A 516 -11.29 17.26 13.23
C GLY A 516 -9.87 17.12 13.80
N ILE A 517 -9.65 17.61 15.02
CA ILE A 517 -8.36 17.49 15.74
C ILE A 517 -8.58 17.16 17.22
N ARG A 518 -7.49 16.93 17.96
CA ARG A 518 -7.56 16.72 19.42
C ARG A 518 -7.63 18.05 20.17
N ASP A 519 -6.62 18.89 19.97
CA ASP A 519 -6.44 20.19 20.63
C ASP A 519 -5.81 21.16 19.63
N SER A 520 -6.46 22.31 19.41
CA SER A 520 -5.99 23.31 18.44
C SER A 520 -4.65 23.95 18.78
N LEU A 521 -4.22 23.91 20.04
CA LEU A 521 -2.91 24.48 20.39
C LEU A 521 -1.75 23.68 19.82
N VAL A 522 -1.90 22.36 19.64
CA VAL A 522 -0.79 21.45 19.32
C VAL A 522 -1.02 20.61 18.06
N ASP A 523 -2.27 20.30 17.71
CA ASP A 523 -2.62 19.36 16.62
C ASP A 523 -3.25 20.05 15.38
N GLU A 524 -3.49 21.36 15.41
CA GLU A 524 -4.05 22.09 14.27
C GLU A 524 -3.00 22.30 13.16
N ILE A 525 -2.96 21.37 12.21
CA ILE A 525 -2.08 21.49 11.06
C ILE A 525 -2.64 22.47 10.02
N TYR A 526 -1.73 23.18 9.33
CA TYR A 526 -2.03 24.18 8.30
C TYR A 526 -2.89 25.37 8.75
N SER A 527 -2.87 25.71 10.04
CA SER A 527 -3.49 26.96 10.52
C SER A 527 -2.85 28.17 9.85
N GLY A 528 -3.65 29.09 9.30
CA GLY A 528 -3.18 30.26 8.56
C GLY A 528 -2.90 30.04 7.07
N GLU A 529 -3.14 28.83 6.54
CA GLU A 529 -2.85 28.49 5.14
C GLU A 529 -4.11 28.35 4.25
N TRP A 530 -5.29 28.74 4.76
CA TRP A 530 -6.58 28.56 4.06
C TRP A 530 -7.11 29.82 3.35
N GLY A 531 -6.25 30.83 3.18
CA GLY A 531 -6.58 32.10 2.52
C GLY A 531 -7.14 33.16 3.47
N VAL A 532 -7.44 34.35 2.92
CA VAL A 532 -7.86 35.53 3.70
C VAL A 532 -9.20 35.38 4.44
N HIS A 533 -10.04 34.42 4.01
CA HIS A 533 -11.34 34.12 4.63
C HIS A 533 -11.32 32.78 5.39
N GLU A 534 -10.17 32.40 5.98
CA GLU A 534 -10.02 31.12 6.69
C GLU A 534 -11.11 30.88 7.73
N ASP A 535 -11.48 31.92 8.51
CA ASP A 535 -12.52 31.81 9.53
C ASP A 535 -13.93 31.55 8.96
N GLU A 536 -14.17 31.89 7.69
CA GLU A 536 -15.43 31.63 7.00
C GLU A 536 -15.44 30.26 6.30
N VAL A 537 -14.27 29.83 5.83
CA VAL A 537 -14.09 28.58 5.06
C VAL A 537 -13.90 27.37 5.99
N LYS A 538 -13.17 27.52 7.10
CA LYS A 538 -12.69 26.39 7.91
C LYS A 538 -13.26 26.43 9.33
N ARG A 539 -13.90 25.33 9.71
CA ARG A 539 -14.35 25.05 11.07
C ARG A 539 -13.49 23.96 11.70
N VAL A 540 -12.87 24.29 12.83
CA VAL A 540 -12.08 23.33 13.63
C VAL A 540 -12.95 22.69 14.70
N VAL A 541 -12.95 21.35 14.75
CA VAL A 541 -13.69 20.54 15.71
C VAL A 541 -12.70 19.81 16.62
N GLN A 542 -12.83 20.01 17.94
CA GLN A 542 -11.85 19.53 18.92
C GLN A 542 -12.43 18.42 19.79
N SER A 543 -11.79 17.25 19.76
CA SER A 543 -12.25 16.05 20.48
C SER A 543 -11.81 15.99 21.94
N ARG A 544 -10.82 16.77 22.36
CA ARG A 544 -10.28 16.74 23.73
C ARG A 544 -10.35 18.09 24.45
N ARG A 545 -10.97 19.08 23.82
CA ARG A 545 -11.04 20.45 24.35
C ARG A 545 -12.39 21.07 24.03
N GLY A 546 -12.83 21.98 24.90
CA GLY A 546 -14.10 22.67 24.75
C GLY A 546 -15.26 21.69 24.90
N GLU A 547 -16.11 21.60 23.87
CA GLU A 547 -17.29 20.74 23.86
C GLU A 547 -16.99 19.26 23.58
N SER A 548 -15.73 18.90 23.31
CA SER A 548 -15.27 17.51 23.08
C SER A 548 -16.12 16.77 22.05
N ARG A 549 -16.13 17.30 20.82
CA ARG A 549 -16.91 16.77 19.69
C ARG A 549 -15.98 16.22 18.62
N TYR A 550 -16.53 15.39 17.74
CA TYR A 550 -15.90 14.97 16.51
C TYR A 550 -16.65 15.57 15.31
N VAL A 551 -16.07 15.36 14.12
CA VAL A 551 -16.59 15.96 12.88
C VAL A 551 -18.01 15.50 12.56
N GLN A 552 -18.39 14.27 12.92
CA GLN A 552 -19.74 13.77 12.66
C GLN A 552 -20.82 14.46 13.50
N GLU A 553 -20.51 14.97 14.69
CA GLU A 553 -21.44 15.81 15.44
C GLU A 553 -21.58 17.19 14.77
N GLU A 554 -20.48 17.75 14.26
CA GLU A 554 -20.52 19.03 13.55
C GLU A 554 -21.30 18.93 12.22
N VAL A 555 -21.20 17.81 11.51
CA VAL A 555 -22.03 17.50 10.33
C VAL A 555 -23.52 17.57 10.67
N ARG A 556 -23.95 16.99 11.80
CA ARG A 556 -25.34 17.07 12.26
C ARG A 556 -25.73 18.49 12.69
N ASN A 557 -24.84 19.20 13.39
CA ASN A 557 -25.09 20.58 13.81
C ASN A 557 -25.28 21.53 12.62
N GLN A 558 -24.57 21.28 11.52
CA GLN A 558 -24.65 22.06 10.28
C GLN A 558 -25.58 21.41 9.24
N ALA A 559 -26.60 20.66 9.67
CA ALA A 559 -27.49 19.91 8.78
C ALA A 559 -28.08 20.74 7.61
N ASP A 560 -28.43 22.01 7.84
CA ASP A 560 -28.94 22.88 6.77
C ASP A 560 -27.91 23.14 5.67
N LEU A 561 -26.66 23.43 6.05
CA LEU A 561 -25.57 23.63 5.11
C LEU A 561 -25.23 22.32 4.38
N VAL A 562 -25.08 21.23 5.13
CA VAL A 562 -24.78 19.91 4.58
C VAL A 562 -25.85 19.51 3.56
N TRP A 563 -27.13 19.70 3.89
CA TRP A 563 -28.23 19.42 2.98
C TRP A 563 -28.25 20.33 1.75
N TYR A 564 -28.02 21.64 1.93
CA TYR A 564 -27.90 22.59 0.83
C TYR A 564 -26.83 22.14 -0.19
N ILE A 565 -25.66 21.73 0.30
CA ILE A 565 -24.57 21.24 -0.56
C ILE A 565 -24.95 19.92 -1.20
N ALA A 566 -25.42 18.94 -0.41
CA ALA A 566 -25.76 17.61 -0.93
C ALA A 566 -26.86 17.67 -2.00
N ASN A 567 -27.86 18.53 -1.83
CA ASN A 567 -29.00 18.67 -2.73
C ASN A 567 -28.71 19.57 -3.96
N ALA A 568 -27.60 20.30 -3.98
CA ALA A 568 -27.21 21.06 -5.17
C ALA A 568 -26.86 20.13 -6.34
N VAL A 569 -27.21 20.54 -7.57
CA VAL A 569 -26.99 19.75 -8.80
C VAL A 569 -25.51 19.44 -9.01
N ASP A 570 -24.62 20.35 -8.62
CA ASP A 570 -23.17 20.23 -8.71
C ASP A 570 -22.47 20.23 -7.35
N GLY A 571 -23.24 20.01 -6.28
CA GLY A 571 -22.72 19.96 -4.92
C GLY A 571 -21.92 18.69 -4.64
N ARG A 572 -20.87 18.81 -3.82
CA ARG A 572 -19.95 17.71 -3.54
C ARG A 572 -19.55 17.63 -2.08
N VAL A 573 -19.47 16.42 -1.56
CA VAL A 573 -19.01 16.09 -0.21
C VAL A 573 -17.80 15.18 -0.32
N PHE A 574 -16.72 15.59 0.33
CA PHE A 574 -15.47 14.83 0.38
C PHE A 574 -15.13 14.49 1.83
N VAL A 575 -14.75 13.24 2.08
CA VAL A 575 -14.37 12.76 3.41
C VAL A 575 -12.99 12.13 3.35
N CYS A 576 -12.10 12.51 4.25
CA CYS A 576 -10.72 12.01 4.27
C CYS A 576 -10.17 11.82 5.69
N GLY A 577 -9.57 10.65 5.96
CA GLY A 577 -9.02 10.30 7.27
C GLY A 577 -9.25 8.83 7.64
N SER A 578 -9.34 8.52 8.95
CA SER A 578 -9.47 7.12 9.37
C SER A 578 -10.82 6.51 9.01
N THR A 579 -10.82 5.30 8.43
CA THR A 579 -12.07 4.58 8.13
C THR A 579 -12.85 4.27 9.41
N LYS A 580 -12.16 3.67 10.40
CA LYS A 580 -12.79 3.24 11.64
C LYS A 580 -13.09 4.43 12.53
N GLY A 581 -14.34 4.51 13.00
CA GLY A 581 -14.80 5.58 13.87
C GLY A 581 -15.11 6.88 13.12
N MET A 582 -14.16 7.48 12.39
CA MET A 582 -14.40 8.75 11.69
C MET A 582 -15.23 8.56 10.42
N GLY A 583 -14.76 7.77 9.45
CA GLY A 583 -15.47 7.53 8.19
C GLY A 583 -16.88 6.96 8.41
N GLU A 584 -16.99 5.89 9.19
CA GLU A 584 -18.26 5.26 9.58
C GLU A 584 -19.19 6.27 10.29
N GLY A 585 -18.65 7.07 11.21
CA GLY A 585 -19.43 8.07 11.95
C GLY A 585 -19.95 9.21 11.08
N VAL A 586 -19.14 9.68 10.13
CA VAL A 586 -19.55 10.73 9.18
C VAL A 586 -20.61 10.21 8.21
N GLU A 587 -20.46 8.99 7.70
CA GLU A 587 -21.48 8.38 6.83
C GLU A 587 -22.84 8.28 7.53
N GLU A 588 -22.86 7.82 8.78
CA GLU A 588 -24.08 7.77 9.58
C GLU A 588 -24.66 9.17 9.83
N ALA A 589 -23.82 10.17 10.12
CA ALA A 589 -24.27 11.56 10.28
C ALA A 589 -24.88 12.14 9.00
N LEU A 590 -24.32 11.81 7.84
CA LEU A 590 -24.85 12.23 6.54
C LEU A 590 -26.22 11.58 6.27
N VAL A 591 -26.40 10.31 6.65
CA VAL A 591 -27.70 9.62 6.59
C VAL A 591 -28.71 10.34 7.50
N ASP A 592 -28.33 10.67 8.74
CA ASP A 592 -29.20 11.40 9.67
C ASP A 592 -29.62 12.76 9.11
N VAL A 593 -28.70 13.51 8.49
CA VAL A 593 -29.01 14.80 7.84
C VAL A 593 -30.01 14.63 6.70
N ALA A 594 -29.81 13.61 5.85
CA ALA A 594 -30.73 13.33 4.74
C ALA A 594 -32.13 12.93 5.23
N MET A 595 -32.22 12.15 6.32
CA MET A 595 -33.49 11.85 6.96
C MET A 595 -34.18 13.12 7.48
N GLN A 596 -33.45 13.96 8.22
CA GLN A 596 -33.99 15.16 8.85
C GLN A 596 -34.41 16.24 7.85
N LYS A 597 -33.56 16.53 6.85
CA LYS A 597 -33.73 17.67 5.93
C LYS A 597 -34.40 17.28 4.61
N GLY A 598 -34.25 16.02 4.20
CA GLY A 598 -34.92 15.46 3.02
C GLY A 598 -36.27 14.80 3.33
N ASN A 599 -36.64 14.67 4.61
CA ASN A 599 -37.82 13.93 5.05
C ASN A 599 -37.86 12.50 4.46
N LEU A 600 -36.69 11.86 4.44
CA LEU A 600 -36.47 10.51 3.92
C LEU A 600 -36.50 9.49 5.05
N GLU A 601 -37.00 8.29 4.79
CA GLU A 601 -36.77 7.17 5.69
C GLU A 601 -35.30 6.72 5.63
N ARG A 602 -34.86 5.96 6.64
CA ARG A 602 -33.45 5.56 6.78
C ARG A 602 -32.89 4.81 5.57
N GLU A 603 -33.65 3.88 4.99
CA GLU A 603 -33.20 3.13 3.81
C GLU A 603 -33.19 4.00 2.55
N GLU A 604 -34.10 4.96 2.43
CA GLU A 604 -34.11 5.94 1.34
C GLU A 604 -32.91 6.91 1.46
N ALA A 605 -32.57 7.33 2.67
CA ALA A 605 -31.41 8.17 2.96
C ALA A 605 -30.09 7.46 2.64
N LYS A 606 -29.97 6.16 2.97
CA LYS A 606 -28.81 5.35 2.54
C LYS A 606 -28.73 5.27 1.02
N LYS A 607 -29.85 4.94 0.36
CA LYS A 607 -29.92 4.88 -1.11
C LYS A 607 -29.56 6.22 -1.76
N TYR A 608 -29.99 7.34 -1.17
CA TYR A 608 -29.61 8.67 -1.62
C TYR A 608 -28.09 8.85 -1.65
N TRP A 609 -27.39 8.48 -0.58
CA TRP A 609 -25.93 8.59 -0.52
C TRP A 609 -25.20 7.60 -1.43
N GLU A 610 -25.74 6.40 -1.63
CA GLU A 610 -25.20 5.47 -2.64
C GLU A 610 -25.27 6.08 -4.06
N LEU A 611 -26.41 6.67 -4.44
CA LEU A 611 -26.55 7.37 -5.71
C LEU A 611 -25.58 8.57 -5.82
N LYS A 612 -25.34 9.28 -4.71
CA LYS A 612 -24.32 10.35 -4.67
C LYS A 612 -22.90 9.83 -4.85
N LYS A 613 -22.56 8.64 -4.34
CA LYS A 613 -21.27 7.97 -4.57
C LYS A 613 -21.11 7.62 -6.05
N GLU A 614 -22.13 6.98 -6.64
CA GLU A 614 -22.14 6.60 -8.06
C GLU A 614 -21.98 7.81 -8.98
N ALA A 615 -22.64 8.93 -8.67
CA ALA A 615 -22.52 10.19 -9.40
C ALA A 615 -21.18 10.92 -9.17
N GLY A 616 -20.34 10.48 -8.23
CA GLY A 616 -19.11 11.18 -7.83
C GLY A 616 -19.36 12.51 -7.12
N GLN A 617 -20.50 12.64 -6.45
CA GLN A 617 -20.90 13.78 -5.62
C GLN A 617 -20.60 13.53 -4.13
N TYR A 618 -20.50 12.27 -3.71
CA TYR A 618 -19.95 11.89 -2.41
C TYR A 618 -18.70 11.02 -2.63
N ILE A 619 -17.56 11.47 -2.12
CA ILE A 619 -16.28 10.78 -2.28
C ILE A 619 -15.61 10.64 -0.91
N ALA A 620 -15.34 9.40 -0.50
CA ALA A 620 -14.62 9.11 0.74
C ALA A 620 -13.29 8.42 0.43
N GLU A 621 -12.19 9.05 0.79
CA GLU A 621 -10.85 8.45 0.79
C GLU A 621 -10.44 8.21 2.25
N THR A 622 -10.76 7.03 2.77
CA THR A 622 -10.46 6.67 4.16
C THR A 622 -9.50 5.49 4.26
N TRP A 623 -8.68 5.46 5.31
CA TRP A 623 -7.61 4.47 5.52
C TRP A 623 -7.53 3.92 6.95
#